data_AF-A0A7Y8LFH7-F1
#
_entry.id   AF-A0A7Y8LFH7-F1
#
_cell.length_a   1.000
_cell.length_b   1.000
_cell.length_c   1.000
_cell.angle_alpha   90.00
_cell.angle_beta   90.00
_cell.angle_gamma   90.00
#
_symmetry.space_group_name_H-M   'P 1'
#
loop_
_entity.id
_entity.type
_entity.pdbx_description
1 polymer ?
#
loop_
_entity_poly.entity_id
_entity_poly.type
_entity_poly.pdbx_seq_one_letter_code
_entity_poly.pdbx_strand_id
1 'polypeptide(L)'
;MGGLSGLEQWAWYTGIALCLAVIVRLQWLGIAGRYSAVMCFLIVSSARSILLALLPFGSNRYAEAYLYTAPILYLSYIWLVLHIYGHAFEDYRGIAALGKLTIFVALLAGGALASVTTLLDHNPAREPFPILGLVFRLEAIVTKTLATFLLMISAVLAWFPIPQRRNVVLIGFGVTAFFVALTAFHVVRGLNPTAWTRLGSTSSLYVFAGCMAMWLFALKSKSKDVAATTALPATGEREAALAGQLRTMNQALESLRKLG
;
A
#
# COMPACT_ATOMS: atom_id res chain seq x y z
N MET A 1 13.45 20.85 22.67
CA MET A 1 12.68 20.00 21.74
C MET A 1 11.33 19.74 22.39
N GLY A 2 10.28 20.41 21.90
CA GLY A 2 8.95 20.37 22.52
C GLY A 2 8.27 19.03 22.30
N GLY A 3 7.59 18.52 23.33
CA GLY A 3 6.76 17.33 23.22
C GLY A 3 5.69 17.46 22.13
N LEU A 4 5.12 16.32 21.71
CA LEU A 4 3.97 16.28 20.82
C LEU A 4 2.88 17.20 21.37
N SER A 5 2.28 18.01 20.50
CA SER A 5 1.12 18.80 20.90
C SER A 5 -0.03 17.88 21.34
N GLY A 6 -0.90 18.33 22.24
CA GLY A 6 -2.03 17.50 22.71
C GLY A 6 -2.90 16.97 21.57
N LEU A 7 -2.99 17.69 20.45
CA LEU A 7 -3.68 17.27 19.23
C LEU A 7 -2.95 16.13 18.50
N GLU A 8 -1.63 16.21 18.36
CA GLU A 8 -0.83 15.13 17.76
C GLU A 8 -0.89 13.86 18.59
N GLN A 9 -0.88 14.00 19.92
CA GLN A 9 -0.98 12.86 20.83
C GLN A 9 -2.36 12.18 20.75
N TRP A 10 -3.44 12.98 20.66
CA TRP A 10 -4.79 12.47 20.41
C TRP A 10 -4.92 11.76 19.07
N ALA A 11 -4.40 12.36 18.00
CA ALA A 11 -4.40 11.76 16.66
C ALA A 11 -3.63 10.43 16.65
N TRP A 12 -2.52 10.36 17.40
CA TRP A 12 -1.72 9.14 17.50
C TRP A 12 -2.43 8.01 18.23
N TYR A 13 -3.00 8.27 19.41
CA TYR A 13 -3.79 7.25 20.11
C TYR A 13 -5.01 6.80 19.31
N THR A 14 -5.66 7.74 18.61
CA THR A 14 -6.77 7.43 17.69
C THR A 14 -6.30 6.51 16.57
N GLY A 15 -5.14 6.78 15.98
CA GLY A 15 -4.52 5.92 14.96
C GLY A 15 -4.25 4.51 15.46
N ILE A 16 -3.72 4.36 16.69
CA ILE A 16 -3.50 3.04 17.31
C ILE A 16 -4.84 2.31 17.50
N ALA A 17 -5.84 2.97 18.08
CA ALA A 17 -7.15 2.37 18.31
C ALA A 17 -7.81 1.92 17.00
N LEU A 18 -7.73 2.73 15.94
CA LEU A 18 -8.25 2.38 14.63
C LEU A 18 -7.50 1.20 14.00
N CYS A 19 -6.18 1.12 14.14
CA CYS A 19 -5.42 -0.04 13.66
C CYS A 19 -5.88 -1.34 14.33
N LEU A 20 -6.00 -1.32 15.67
CA LEU A 20 -6.48 -2.48 16.43
C LEU A 20 -7.92 -2.85 16.03
N ALA A 21 -8.79 -1.87 15.83
CA ALA A 21 -10.15 -2.10 15.37
C ALA A 21 -10.19 -2.74 13.97
N VAL A 22 -9.33 -2.29 13.05
CA VAL A 22 -9.21 -2.87 11.70
C VAL A 22 -8.69 -4.31 11.78
N ILE A 23 -7.69 -4.59 12.62
CA ILE A 23 -7.18 -5.95 12.87
C ILE A 23 -8.31 -6.90 13.29
N VAL A 24 -9.08 -6.51 14.31
CA VAL A 24 -10.23 -7.29 14.80
C VAL A 24 -11.26 -7.47 13.69
N ARG A 25 -11.54 -6.42 12.93
CA ARG A 25 -12.51 -6.47 11.83
C ARG A 25 -12.07 -7.38 10.68
N LEU A 26 -10.78 -7.38 10.31
CA LEU A 26 -10.25 -8.28 9.28
C LEU A 26 -10.42 -9.76 9.67
N GLN A 27 -10.25 -10.06 10.96
CA GLN A 27 -10.49 -11.40 11.51
C GLN A 27 -11.98 -11.75 11.48
N TRP A 28 -12.86 -10.87 11.95
CA TRP A 28 -14.31 -11.07 11.93
C TRP A 28 -14.89 -11.25 10.52
N LEU A 29 -14.36 -10.52 9.54
CA LEU A 29 -14.77 -10.64 8.14
C LEU A 29 -14.22 -11.91 7.45
N GLY A 30 -13.34 -12.67 8.11
CA GLY A 30 -12.72 -13.88 7.58
C GLY A 30 -11.76 -13.63 6.41
N ILE A 31 -11.23 -12.42 6.31
CA ILE A 31 -10.36 -11.99 5.19
C ILE A 31 -8.89 -11.81 5.59
N ALA A 32 -8.56 -11.93 6.89
CA ALA A 32 -7.20 -11.80 7.41
C ALA A 32 -6.19 -12.73 6.72
N GLY A 33 -6.58 -13.97 6.37
CA GLY A 33 -5.70 -14.90 5.67
C GLY A 33 -5.39 -14.50 4.23
N ARG A 34 -6.36 -13.89 3.52
CA ARG A 34 -6.16 -13.42 2.14
C ARG A 34 -5.31 -12.15 2.10
N TYR A 35 -5.61 -11.22 3.01
CA TYR A 35 -4.90 -9.94 3.14
C TYR A 35 -3.88 -9.99 4.27
N SER A 36 -3.07 -11.06 4.32
CA SER A 36 -2.09 -11.30 5.38
C SER A 36 -1.02 -10.20 5.47
N ALA A 37 -0.63 -9.61 4.34
CA ALA A 37 0.32 -8.49 4.34
C ALA A 37 -0.28 -7.22 4.97
N VAL A 38 -1.59 -6.95 4.78
CA VAL A 38 -2.29 -5.86 5.47
C VAL A 38 -2.32 -6.12 6.97
N MET A 39 -2.63 -7.35 7.37
CA MET A 39 -2.62 -7.76 8.77
C MET A 39 -1.23 -7.58 9.41
N CYS A 40 -0.17 -8.04 8.73
CA CYS A 40 1.20 -7.88 9.20
C CYS A 40 1.57 -6.40 9.35
N PHE A 41 1.28 -5.59 8.34
CA PHE A 41 1.50 -4.16 8.38
C PHE A 41 0.82 -3.50 9.59
N LEU A 42 -0.46 -3.81 9.82
CA LEU A 42 -1.21 -3.26 10.95
C LEU A 42 -0.62 -3.70 12.30
N ILE A 43 -0.21 -4.96 12.43
CA ILE A 43 0.41 -5.49 13.66
C ILE A 43 1.75 -4.81 13.91
N VAL A 44 2.63 -4.76 12.90
CA VAL A 44 3.96 -4.12 13.02
C VAL A 44 3.82 -2.63 13.34
N SER A 45 2.91 -1.93 12.65
CA SER A 45 2.64 -0.51 12.88
C SER A 45 2.09 -0.24 14.28
N SER A 46 1.15 -1.07 14.75
CA SER A 46 0.56 -0.94 16.10
C SER A 46 1.58 -1.27 17.18
N ALA A 47 2.32 -2.38 17.03
CA ALA A 47 3.34 -2.81 18.00
C ALA A 47 4.44 -1.76 18.14
N ARG A 48 4.93 -1.22 17.02
CA ARG A 48 5.91 -0.12 17.03
C ARG A 48 5.34 1.12 17.70
N SER A 49 4.12 1.51 17.37
CA SER A 49 3.48 2.70 17.95
C SER A 49 3.31 2.57 19.47
N ILE A 50 2.88 1.41 19.95
CA ILE A 50 2.75 1.12 21.39
C ILE A 50 4.14 1.14 22.06
N LEU A 51 5.14 0.48 21.48
CA LEU A 51 6.50 0.47 22.01
C LEU A 51 7.06 1.89 22.17
N LEU A 52 6.90 2.73 21.14
CA LEU A 52 7.37 4.11 21.17
C LEU A 52 6.57 4.99 22.15
N ALA A 53 5.27 4.72 22.33
CA ALA A 53 4.43 5.44 23.28
C ALA A 53 4.78 5.13 24.75
N LEU A 54 5.34 3.94 25.03
CA LEU A 54 5.79 3.54 26.37
C LEU A 54 7.16 4.14 26.74
N LEU A 55 7.88 4.72 25.79
CA LEU A 55 9.21 5.28 25.99
C LEU A 55 9.16 6.81 26.12
N PRO A 56 9.94 7.41 27.03
CA PRO A 56 9.99 8.85 27.17
C PRO A 56 10.62 9.51 25.93
N PHE A 57 9.92 10.51 25.37
CA PHE A 57 10.39 11.28 24.22
C PHE A 57 11.73 11.96 24.52
N GLY A 58 12.66 11.91 23.56
CA GLY A 58 13.98 12.53 23.68
C GLY A 58 15.00 11.72 24.49
N SER A 59 14.67 10.48 24.89
CA SER A 59 15.64 9.56 25.51
C SER A 59 16.44 8.78 24.46
N ASN A 60 17.67 8.36 24.79
CA ASN A 60 18.44 7.45 23.93
C ASN A 60 17.69 6.15 23.65
N ARG A 61 16.93 5.64 24.62
CA ARG A 61 16.10 4.43 24.46
C ARG A 61 15.04 4.60 23.38
N TYR A 62 14.44 5.79 23.27
CA TYR A 62 13.50 6.10 22.20
C TYR A 62 14.18 6.06 20.82
N ALA A 63 15.38 6.64 20.72
CA ALA A 63 16.16 6.64 19.49
C ALA A 63 16.59 5.22 19.06
N GLU A 64 17.05 4.40 20.00
CA GLU A 64 17.42 3.00 19.77
C GLU A 64 16.21 2.16 19.32
N ALA A 65 15.09 2.26 20.04
CA ALA A 65 13.86 1.55 19.67
C ALA A 65 13.36 1.97 18.29
N TYR A 66 13.42 3.27 17.98
CA TYR A 66 13.09 3.78 16.64
C TYR A 66 14.03 3.20 15.57
N LEU A 67 15.34 3.19 15.83
CA LEU A 67 16.36 2.67 14.91
C LEU A 67 16.15 1.19 14.57
N TYR A 68 15.82 0.36 15.56
CA TYR A 68 15.59 -1.09 15.33
C TYR A 68 14.24 -1.40 14.70
N THR A 69 13.19 -0.65 15.03
CA THR A 69 11.84 -0.91 14.51
C THR A 69 11.60 -0.32 13.11
N ALA A 70 12.33 0.73 12.74
CA ALA A 70 12.19 1.38 11.44
C ALA A 70 12.39 0.42 10.25
N PRO A 71 13.49 -0.36 10.15
CA PRO A 71 13.67 -1.31 9.05
C PRO A 71 12.57 -2.36 8.97
N ILE A 72 12.08 -2.85 10.11
CA ILE A 72 11.00 -3.84 10.17
C ILE A 72 9.72 -3.25 9.57
N LEU A 73 9.42 -1.99 9.87
CA LEU A 73 8.28 -1.29 9.28
C LEU A 73 8.46 -1.11 7.77
N TYR A 74 9.66 -0.74 7.30
CA TYR A 74 9.91 -0.55 5.86
C TYR A 74 9.78 -1.86 5.08
N LEU A 75 10.23 -2.98 5.65
CA LEU A 75 10.00 -4.29 5.06
C LEU A 75 8.50 -4.62 4.99
N SER A 76 7.74 -4.28 6.04
CA SER A 76 6.29 -4.47 6.03
C SER A 76 5.59 -3.60 4.97
N TYR A 77 6.08 -2.38 4.70
CA TYR A 77 5.60 -1.51 3.63
C TYR A 77 5.81 -2.13 2.25
N ILE A 78 7.03 -2.60 1.97
CA ILE A 78 7.36 -3.24 0.70
C ILE A 78 6.49 -4.48 0.52
N TRP A 79 6.36 -5.32 1.55
CA TRP A 79 5.54 -6.52 1.48
C TRP A 79 4.06 -6.21 1.25
N LEU A 80 3.51 -5.22 1.97
CA LEU A 80 2.14 -4.73 1.79
C LEU A 80 1.85 -4.35 0.34
N VAL A 81 2.72 -3.52 -0.23
CA VAL A 81 2.58 -3.03 -1.60
C VAL A 81 2.65 -4.20 -2.59
N LEU A 82 3.69 -5.04 -2.51
CA LEU A 82 3.83 -6.20 -3.40
C LEU A 82 2.64 -7.16 -3.31
N HIS A 83 2.11 -7.38 -2.11
CA HIS A 83 0.99 -8.30 -1.89
C HIS A 83 -0.34 -7.79 -2.46
N ILE A 84 -0.63 -6.50 -2.30
CA ILE A 84 -1.83 -5.87 -2.87
C ILE A 84 -1.76 -5.92 -4.40
N TYR A 85 -0.60 -5.64 -4.98
CA TYR A 85 -0.44 -5.71 -6.43
C TYR A 85 -0.43 -7.12 -6.97
N GLY A 86 0.12 -8.09 -6.23
CA GLY A 86 -0.04 -9.51 -6.56
C GLY A 86 -1.52 -9.86 -6.75
N HIS A 87 -2.37 -9.43 -5.81
CA HIS A 87 -3.82 -9.63 -5.88
C HIS A 87 -4.50 -8.87 -7.04
N ALA A 88 -4.01 -7.69 -7.40
CA ALA A 88 -4.54 -6.92 -8.52
C ALA A 88 -4.34 -7.61 -9.89
N PHE A 89 -3.32 -8.46 -10.01
CA PHE A 89 -2.96 -9.17 -11.24
C PHE A 89 -3.19 -10.69 -11.18
N GLU A 90 -3.71 -11.23 -10.06
CA GLU A 90 -3.95 -12.67 -9.85
C GLU A 90 -4.75 -13.32 -11.00
N ASP A 91 -5.74 -12.60 -11.54
CA ASP A 91 -6.65 -13.12 -12.56
C ASP A 91 -6.05 -13.06 -14.00
N TYR A 92 -4.84 -12.50 -14.18
CA TYR A 92 -4.22 -12.28 -15.50
C TYR A 92 -2.88 -13.01 -15.67
N ARG A 93 -2.93 -14.35 -15.70
CA ARG A 93 -1.75 -15.23 -15.86
C ARG A 93 -0.92 -14.93 -17.12
N GLY A 94 -1.54 -14.45 -18.21
CA GLY A 94 -0.84 -14.05 -19.44
C GLY A 94 -0.06 -12.73 -19.33
N ILE A 95 -0.51 -11.82 -18.46
CA ILE A 95 0.18 -10.57 -18.14
C ILE A 95 1.20 -10.81 -17.04
N ALA A 96 1.09 -11.85 -16.21
CA ALA A 96 1.98 -12.09 -15.06
C ALA A 96 3.49 -12.14 -15.41
N ALA A 97 3.86 -12.57 -16.62
CA ALA A 97 5.25 -12.51 -17.09
C ALA A 97 5.69 -11.07 -17.42
N LEU A 98 4.84 -10.30 -18.10
CA LEU A 98 5.05 -8.86 -18.36
C LEU A 98 4.94 -8.03 -17.08
N GLY A 99 4.09 -8.43 -16.14
CA GLY A 99 3.82 -7.76 -14.88
C GLY A 99 5.04 -7.75 -13.97
N LYS A 100 5.86 -8.82 -13.96
CA LYS A 100 7.14 -8.80 -13.24
C LYS A 100 8.12 -7.78 -13.82
N LEU A 101 8.19 -7.68 -15.15
CA LEU A 101 9.02 -6.68 -15.83
C LEU A 101 8.48 -5.27 -15.60
N THR A 102 7.16 -5.07 -15.70
CA THR A 102 6.51 -3.79 -15.40
C THR A 102 6.76 -3.38 -13.95
N ILE A 103 6.61 -4.30 -13.00
CA ILE A 103 6.91 -4.05 -11.58
C ILE A 103 8.37 -3.67 -11.41
N PHE A 104 9.30 -4.40 -12.04
CA PHE A 104 10.72 -4.12 -11.94
C PHE A 104 11.09 -2.75 -12.54
N VAL A 105 10.60 -2.44 -13.75
CA VAL A 105 10.80 -1.14 -14.41
C VAL A 105 10.19 -0.02 -13.60
N ALA A 106 8.99 -0.22 -13.06
CA ALA A 106 8.32 0.76 -12.21
C ALA A 106 9.09 1.02 -10.91
N LEU A 107 9.61 -0.04 -10.28
CA LEU A 107 10.42 0.06 -9.07
C LEU A 107 11.75 0.76 -9.36
N LEU A 108 12.41 0.43 -10.47
CA LEU A 108 13.66 1.06 -10.88
C LEU A 108 13.46 2.53 -11.22
N ALA A 109 12.43 2.88 -12.00
CA ALA A 109 12.10 4.25 -12.35
C ALA A 109 11.72 5.05 -11.10
N GLY A 110 10.88 4.49 -10.22
CA GLY A 110 10.52 5.10 -8.94
C GLY A 110 11.70 5.22 -7.98
N GLY A 111 12.62 4.25 -7.98
CA GLY A 111 13.86 4.27 -7.22
C GLY A 111 14.81 5.35 -7.69
N ALA A 112 15.01 5.47 -9.01
CA ALA A 112 15.82 6.51 -9.62
C ALA A 112 15.25 7.90 -9.33
N LEU A 113 13.94 8.10 -9.54
CA LEU A 113 13.27 9.38 -9.26
C LEU A 113 13.33 9.75 -7.77
N ALA A 114 13.09 8.78 -6.89
CA ALA A 114 13.21 8.97 -5.45
C ALA A 114 14.64 9.33 -5.02
N SER A 115 15.64 8.70 -5.64
CA SER A 115 17.06 8.97 -5.35
C SER A 115 17.46 10.36 -5.82
N VAL A 116 17.11 10.74 -7.05
CA VAL A 116 17.38 12.08 -7.60
C VAL A 116 16.73 13.17 -6.76
N THR A 117 15.43 13.03 -6.45
CA THR A 117 14.74 14.03 -5.61
C THR A 117 15.35 14.12 -4.22
N THR A 118 15.73 13.00 -3.61
CA THR A 118 16.35 12.99 -2.28
C THR A 118 17.76 13.59 -2.27
N LEU A 119 18.52 13.45 -3.36
CA LEU A 119 19.82 14.11 -3.52
C LEU A 119 19.69 15.63 -3.67
N LEU A 120 18.67 16.09 -4.40
CA LEU A 120 18.37 17.52 -4.60
C LEU A 120 17.81 18.19 -3.33
N ASP A 121 17.05 17.45 -2.53
CA ASP A 121 16.45 17.93 -1.28
C ASP A 121 17.47 18.02 -0.12
N HIS A 122 18.71 17.53 -0.28
CA HIS A 122 19.61 17.34 0.85
C HIS A 122 20.47 18.57 1.17
N ASN A 123 20.18 19.19 2.32
CA ASN A 123 21.09 20.13 2.97
C ASN A 123 21.76 19.43 4.18
N PRO A 124 22.98 18.88 4.05
CA PRO A 124 23.63 18.05 5.08
C PRO A 124 23.97 18.80 6.38
N ALA A 125 23.84 20.13 6.40
CA ALA A 125 24.28 20.97 7.51
C ALA A 125 23.31 21.11 8.70
N ARG A 126 22.21 20.34 8.79
CA ARG A 126 21.10 20.63 9.74
C ARG A 126 20.60 19.48 10.63
N GLU A 127 21.10 18.25 10.49
CA GLU A 127 20.70 17.13 11.37
C GLU A 127 21.79 16.88 12.45
N PRO A 128 21.48 17.05 13.75
CA PRO A 128 22.48 16.95 14.83
C PRO A 128 23.00 15.51 15.07
N PHE A 129 22.35 14.48 14.50
CA PHE A 129 22.74 13.07 14.67
C PHE A 129 22.84 12.35 13.31
N PRO A 130 24.04 11.92 12.87
CA PRO A 130 24.26 11.40 11.52
C PRO A 130 23.51 10.07 11.24
N ILE A 131 23.37 9.22 12.26
CA ILE A 131 22.65 7.94 12.14
C ILE A 131 21.15 8.18 11.92
N LEU A 132 20.55 9.12 12.65
CA LEU A 132 19.13 9.43 12.52
C LEU A 132 18.83 10.07 11.15
N GLY A 133 19.74 10.92 10.66
CA GLY A 133 19.69 11.45 9.30
C GLY A 133 19.80 10.37 8.21
N LEU A 134 20.56 9.29 8.43
CA LEU A 134 20.58 8.14 7.51
C LEU A 134 19.24 7.39 7.50
N VAL A 135 18.66 7.14 8.68
CA VAL A 135 17.36 6.43 8.79
C VAL A 135 16.25 7.21 8.12
N PHE A 136 16.15 8.53 8.34
CA PHE A 136 15.15 9.36 7.68
C PHE A 136 15.35 9.44 6.16
N ARG A 137 16.59 9.40 5.68
CA ARG A 137 16.88 9.31 4.24
C ARG A 137 16.40 7.99 3.65
N LEU A 138 16.70 6.88 4.32
CA LEU A 138 16.22 5.56 3.89
C LEU A 138 14.69 5.49 3.91
N GLU A 139 14.05 6.03 4.94
CA GLU A 139 12.59 6.16 5.02
C GLU A 139 12.05 6.90 3.80
N ALA A 140 12.58 8.11 3.53
CA ALA A 140 12.14 8.95 2.43
C ALA A 140 12.32 8.26 1.07
N ILE A 141 13.44 7.57 0.84
CA ILE A 141 13.69 6.83 -0.40
C ILE A 141 12.63 5.72 -0.56
N VAL A 142 12.45 4.88 0.46
CA VAL A 142 11.47 3.78 0.43
C VAL A 142 10.06 4.32 0.17
N THR A 143 9.63 5.35 0.90
CA THR A 143 8.28 5.90 0.74
C THR A 143 8.08 6.55 -0.63
N LYS A 144 9.06 7.32 -1.13
CA LYS A 144 9.01 7.96 -2.46
C LYS A 144 8.97 6.91 -3.57
N THR A 145 9.77 5.85 -3.47
CA THR A 145 9.79 4.75 -4.44
C THR A 145 8.46 4.02 -4.46
N LEU A 146 7.95 3.64 -3.28
CA LEU A 146 6.67 2.93 -3.18
C LEU A 146 5.51 3.81 -3.66
N ALA A 147 5.47 5.09 -3.29
CA ALA A 147 4.43 6.02 -3.76
C ALA A 147 4.47 6.19 -5.28
N THR A 148 5.65 6.39 -5.87
CA THR A 148 5.79 6.49 -7.34
C THR A 148 5.34 5.20 -8.02
N PHE A 149 5.76 4.06 -7.49
CA PHE A 149 5.32 2.75 -7.97
C PHE A 149 3.79 2.62 -7.91
N LEU A 150 3.19 2.91 -6.73
CA LEU A 150 1.75 2.86 -6.49
C LEU A 150 0.97 3.76 -7.45
N LEU A 151 1.45 4.98 -7.71
CA LEU A 151 0.81 5.91 -8.65
C LEU A 151 0.88 5.40 -10.09
N MET A 152 2.06 4.94 -10.53
CA MET A 152 2.26 4.47 -11.89
C MET A 152 1.36 3.27 -12.22
N ILE A 153 1.32 2.29 -11.31
CA ILE A 153 0.49 1.11 -11.51
C ILE A 153 -1.00 1.40 -11.29
N SER A 154 -1.37 2.33 -10.38
CA SER A 154 -2.76 2.79 -10.26
C SER A 154 -3.23 3.47 -11.55
N ALA A 155 -2.36 4.24 -12.22
CA ALA A 155 -2.66 4.84 -13.51
C ALA A 155 -2.86 3.77 -14.61
N VAL A 156 -2.02 2.73 -14.63
CA VAL A 156 -2.20 1.57 -15.54
C VAL A 156 -3.53 0.88 -15.27
N LEU A 157 -3.87 0.60 -14.00
CA LEU A 157 -5.13 -0.05 -13.64
C LEU A 157 -6.36 0.84 -13.90
N ALA A 158 -6.22 2.16 -13.87
CA ALA A 158 -7.29 3.09 -14.24
C ALA A 158 -7.49 3.17 -15.76
N TRP A 159 -6.40 3.00 -16.53
CA TRP A 159 -6.43 3.01 -17.99
C TRP A 159 -7.01 1.72 -18.57
N PHE A 160 -6.74 0.57 -17.95
CA PHE A 160 -7.25 -0.72 -18.39
C PHE A 160 -8.42 -1.18 -17.50
N PRO A 161 -9.63 -1.41 -18.05
CA PRO A 161 -10.79 -1.85 -17.29
C PRO A 161 -10.63 -3.31 -16.85
N ILE A 162 -9.83 -3.51 -15.82
CA ILE A 162 -9.51 -4.79 -15.21
C ILE A 162 -10.54 -5.02 -14.09
N PRO A 163 -11.44 -6.02 -14.20
CA PRO A 163 -12.32 -6.42 -13.09
C PRO A 163 -11.50 -6.74 -11.84
N GLN A 164 -11.64 -5.89 -10.82
CA GLN A 164 -10.99 -6.06 -9.53
C GLN A 164 -12.00 -6.34 -8.44
N ARG A 165 -11.56 -7.09 -7.43
CA ARG A 165 -12.31 -7.26 -6.19
C ARG A 165 -12.40 -5.92 -5.47
N ARG A 166 -13.58 -5.62 -4.94
CA ARG A 166 -13.83 -4.35 -4.24
C ARG A 166 -12.85 -4.13 -3.09
N ASN A 167 -12.55 -5.15 -2.30
CA ASN A 167 -11.61 -4.97 -1.17
C ASN A 167 -10.19 -4.67 -1.67
N VAL A 168 -9.74 -5.24 -2.79
CA VAL A 168 -8.42 -4.93 -3.38
C VAL A 168 -8.36 -3.47 -3.80
N VAL A 169 -9.41 -2.94 -4.43
CA VAL A 169 -9.49 -1.52 -4.82
C VAL A 169 -9.46 -0.61 -3.59
N LEU A 170 -10.24 -0.92 -2.55
CA LEU A 170 -10.31 -0.11 -1.32
C LEU A 170 -8.99 -0.13 -0.53
N ILE A 171 -8.36 -1.29 -0.42
CA ILE A 171 -7.06 -1.44 0.24
C ILE A 171 -5.99 -0.72 -0.57
N GLY A 172 -5.94 -0.95 -1.89
CA GLY A 172 -5.01 -0.29 -2.80
C GLY A 172 -5.14 1.23 -2.75
N PHE A 173 -6.36 1.77 -2.81
CA PHE A 173 -6.62 3.20 -2.70
C PHE A 173 -6.12 3.77 -1.38
N GLY A 174 -6.45 3.13 -0.25
CA GLY A 174 -5.98 3.58 1.08
C GLY A 174 -4.47 3.54 1.20
N VAL A 175 -3.81 2.50 0.68
CA VAL A 175 -2.35 2.39 0.68
C VAL A 175 -1.72 3.47 -0.19
N THR A 176 -2.22 3.69 -1.40
CA THR A 176 -1.73 4.75 -2.30
C THR A 176 -1.89 6.12 -1.64
N ALA A 177 -3.06 6.44 -1.09
CA ALA A 177 -3.31 7.71 -0.42
C ALA A 177 -2.36 7.93 0.77
N PHE A 178 -2.14 6.91 1.58
CA PHE A 178 -1.19 6.95 2.69
C PHE A 178 0.25 7.23 2.24
N PHE A 179 0.77 6.47 1.26
CA PHE A 179 2.14 6.65 0.78
C PHE A 179 2.36 7.97 0.04
N VAL A 180 1.36 8.47 -0.68
CA VAL A 180 1.42 9.79 -1.33
C VAL A 180 1.48 10.90 -0.29
N ALA A 181 0.64 10.85 0.76
CA ALA A 181 0.68 11.83 1.84
C ALA A 181 2.02 11.80 2.60
N LEU A 182 2.52 10.60 2.89
CA LEU A 182 3.82 10.42 3.55
C LEU A 182 4.98 10.93 2.67
N THR A 183 4.92 10.69 1.36
CA THR A 183 5.90 11.22 0.41
C THR A 183 5.85 12.75 0.32
N ALA A 184 4.65 13.33 0.25
CA ALA A 184 4.48 14.78 0.27
C ALA A 184 5.08 15.39 1.54
N PHE A 185 4.88 14.75 2.69
CA PHE A 185 5.55 15.15 3.93
C PHE A 185 7.08 15.17 3.81
N HIS A 186 7.69 14.09 3.30
CA HIS A 186 9.15 14.02 3.16
C HIS A 186 9.69 15.09 2.21
N VAL A 187 9.01 15.37 1.09
CA VAL A 187 9.40 16.44 0.16
C VAL A 187 9.33 17.81 0.84
N VAL A 188 8.21 18.13 1.50
CA VAL A 188 8.01 19.42 2.17
C VAL A 188 9.01 19.61 3.32
N ARG A 189 9.30 18.55 4.10
CA ARG A 189 10.32 18.57 5.16
C ARG A 189 11.73 18.81 4.59
N GLY A 190 12.05 18.26 3.41
CA GLY A 190 13.31 18.50 2.71
C GLY A 190 13.53 19.98 2.37
N LEU A 191 12.47 20.67 1.92
CA LEU A 191 12.53 22.09 1.57
C LEU A 191 12.74 23.01 2.79
N ASN A 192 12.07 22.74 3.92
CA ASN A 192 12.27 23.52 5.15
C ASN A 192 11.99 22.67 6.41
N PRO A 193 13.04 22.10 7.03
CA PRO A 193 12.91 21.16 8.15
C PRO A 193 12.25 21.76 9.39
N THR A 194 12.45 23.04 9.70
CA THR A 194 11.97 23.62 10.96
C THR A 194 10.54 24.12 10.89
N ALA A 195 10.09 24.61 9.72
CA ALA A 195 8.73 25.13 9.55
C ALA A 195 7.68 24.02 9.41
N TRP A 196 8.01 22.91 8.73
CA TRP A 196 7.02 21.94 8.29
C TRP A 196 6.97 20.63 9.06
N THR A 197 7.90 20.40 9.99
CA THR A 197 7.95 19.14 10.73
C THR A 197 6.65 18.88 11.53
N ARG A 198 6.09 19.89 12.20
CA ARG A 198 4.83 19.73 12.95
C ARG A 198 3.61 19.56 12.06
N LEU A 199 3.43 20.47 11.09
CA LEU A 199 2.30 20.42 10.16
C LEU A 199 2.27 19.11 9.38
N GLY A 200 3.43 18.64 8.94
CA GLY A 200 3.59 17.40 8.20
C GLY A 200 3.42 16.13 9.03
N SER A 201 3.93 16.13 10.27
CA SER A 201 3.68 15.05 11.22
C SER A 201 2.18 14.94 11.53
N THR A 202 1.54 16.06 11.85
CA THR A 202 0.11 16.13 12.15
C THR A 202 -0.74 15.65 10.96
N SER A 203 -0.46 16.12 9.75
CA SER A 203 -1.26 15.77 8.57
C SER A 203 -1.13 14.30 8.18
N SER A 204 0.08 13.73 8.24
CA SER A 204 0.30 12.30 7.96
C SER A 204 -0.43 11.40 8.96
N LEU A 205 -0.48 11.78 10.24
CA LEU A 205 -1.28 11.10 11.27
C LEU A 205 -2.78 11.10 10.96
N TYR A 206 -3.34 12.23 10.52
CA TYR A 206 -4.74 12.31 10.13
C TYR A 206 -5.06 11.53 8.86
N VAL A 207 -4.19 11.56 7.85
CA VAL A 207 -4.36 10.75 6.64
C VAL A 207 -4.32 9.26 6.98
N PHE A 208 -3.37 8.85 7.83
CA PHE A 208 -3.28 7.48 8.30
C PHE A 208 -4.56 7.05 9.03
N ALA A 209 -5.03 7.84 10.00
CA ALA A 209 -6.27 7.58 10.71
C ALA A 209 -7.49 7.52 9.75
N GLY A 210 -7.58 8.44 8.78
CA GLY A 210 -8.62 8.43 7.75
C GLY A 210 -8.61 7.16 6.91
N CYS A 211 -7.42 6.68 6.51
CA CYS A 211 -7.28 5.41 5.79
C CYS A 211 -7.73 4.22 6.63
N MET A 212 -7.34 4.18 7.92
CA MET A 212 -7.78 3.12 8.83
C MET A 212 -9.29 3.14 9.05
N ALA A 213 -9.89 4.32 9.25
CA ALA A 213 -11.34 4.47 9.38
C ALA A 213 -12.06 4.03 8.11
N MET A 214 -11.56 4.41 6.93
CA MET A 214 -12.10 3.95 5.65
C MET A 214 -12.10 2.42 5.57
N TRP A 215 -10.99 1.76 5.90
CA TRP A 215 -10.92 0.30 5.88
C TRP A 215 -11.83 -0.34 6.91
N LEU A 216 -11.95 0.26 8.10
CA LEU A 216 -12.85 -0.21 9.14
C LEU A 216 -14.30 -0.24 8.63
N PHE A 217 -14.77 0.78 7.93
CA PHE A 217 -16.18 0.84 7.51
C PHE A 217 -16.45 0.24 6.12
N ALA A 218 -15.49 0.34 5.18
CA ALA A 218 -15.74 0.04 3.76
C ALA A 218 -15.46 -1.41 3.37
N LEU A 219 -14.61 -2.13 4.12
CA LEU A 219 -14.26 -3.53 3.84
C LEU A 219 -15.43 -4.48 4.04
N LYS A 220 -15.55 -5.44 3.13
CA LYS A 220 -16.62 -6.45 3.10
C LYS A 220 -16.10 -7.86 3.38
N SER A 221 -17.00 -8.74 3.84
CA SER A 221 -16.70 -10.15 4.11
C SER A 221 -16.24 -10.90 2.87
N LYS A 222 -15.48 -11.98 3.06
CA LYS A 222 -14.98 -12.84 1.97
C LYS A 222 -16.08 -13.26 0.98
N SER A 223 -17.29 -13.56 1.49
CA SER A 223 -18.45 -13.97 0.69
C SER A 223 -19.00 -12.87 -0.22
N LYS A 224 -18.77 -11.60 0.10
CA LYS A 224 -19.24 -10.42 -0.65
C LYS A 224 -18.13 -9.77 -1.48
N ASP A 225 -16.91 -10.33 -1.45
CA ASP A 225 -15.71 -9.84 -2.11
C ASP A 225 -15.43 -10.62 -3.40
N VAL A 226 -16.43 -10.58 -4.29
CA VAL A 226 -16.37 -11.18 -5.62
C VAL A 226 -15.84 -10.10 -6.56
N ALA A 227 -14.91 -10.45 -7.45
CA ALA A 227 -14.53 -9.56 -8.54
C ALA A 227 -15.81 -9.23 -9.31
N ALA A 228 -16.05 -7.96 -9.59
CA ALA A 228 -17.15 -7.61 -10.48
C ALA A 228 -16.76 -8.13 -11.86
N THR A 229 -17.01 -9.41 -12.12
CA THR A 229 -17.05 -9.92 -13.48
C THR A 229 -18.11 -9.04 -14.11
N THR A 230 -17.72 -8.22 -15.07
CA THR A 230 -18.64 -7.67 -16.05
C THR A 230 -19.16 -8.87 -16.83
N ALA A 231 -19.97 -9.71 -16.18
CA ALA A 231 -21.03 -10.40 -16.86
C ALA A 231 -21.86 -9.25 -17.39
N LEU A 232 -21.57 -8.82 -18.63
CA LEU A 232 -22.64 -8.32 -19.48
C LEU A 232 -23.82 -9.25 -19.19
N PRO A 233 -24.98 -8.74 -18.79
CA PRO A 233 -26.12 -9.60 -18.52
C PRO A 233 -26.26 -10.51 -19.73
N ALA A 234 -25.98 -11.80 -19.51
CA ALA A 234 -26.08 -12.78 -20.56
C ALA A 234 -27.58 -12.93 -20.77
N THR A 235 -28.12 -12.10 -21.66
CA THR A 235 -29.38 -12.41 -22.33
C THR A 235 -29.23 -13.84 -22.82
N GLY A 236 -30.18 -14.73 -22.49
CA GLY A 236 -30.07 -16.17 -22.77
C GLY A 236 -29.72 -16.52 -24.22
N GLU A 237 -29.98 -15.62 -25.17
CA GLU A 237 -29.51 -15.70 -26.56
C GLU A 237 -27.99 -15.73 -26.72
N ARG A 238 -27.23 -14.95 -25.93
CA ARG A 238 -25.77 -14.89 -26.03
C ARG A 238 -25.10 -16.13 -25.45
N GLU A 239 -25.66 -16.74 -24.41
CA GLU A 239 -25.23 -18.05 -23.91
C GLU A 239 -25.48 -19.15 -24.94
N ALA A 240 -26.63 -19.15 -25.60
CA ALA A 240 -26.92 -20.08 -26.68
C ALA A 240 -25.96 -19.91 -27.87
N ALA A 241 -25.63 -18.66 -28.24
CA ALA A 241 -24.66 -18.37 -29.29
C ALA A 241 -23.23 -18.79 -28.92
N LEU A 242 -22.80 -18.57 -27.66
CA LEU A 242 -21.48 -18.99 -27.18
C LEU A 242 -21.35 -20.53 -27.11
N ALA A 243 -22.40 -21.21 -26.63
CA ALA A 243 -22.46 -22.67 -26.61
C ALA A 243 -22.45 -23.26 -28.04
N GLY A 244 -23.08 -22.56 -28.98
CA GLY A 244 -22.99 -22.86 -30.41
C GLY A 244 -21.55 -22.76 -30.92
N GLN A 245 -20.89 -21.62 -30.71
CA GLN A 245 -19.50 -21.39 -31.16
C GLN A 245 -18.51 -22.41 -30.56
N LEU A 246 -18.66 -22.76 -29.28
CA LEU A 246 -17.85 -23.78 -28.63
C LEU A 246 -18.02 -25.17 -29.26
N ARG A 247 -19.26 -25.56 -29.64
CA ARG A 247 -19.51 -26.82 -30.34
C ARG A 247 -18.86 -26.84 -31.72
N THR A 248 -18.94 -25.74 -32.47
CA THR A 248 -18.32 -25.65 -33.81
C THR A 248 -16.80 -25.74 -33.74
N MET A 249 -16.18 -25.07 -32.76
CA MET A 249 -14.73 -25.16 -32.53
C MET A 249 -14.31 -26.58 -32.12
N ASN A 250 -15.09 -27.24 -31.26
CA ASN A 250 -14.78 -28.60 -30.81
C ASN A 250 -14.88 -29.61 -31.98
N GLN A 251 -15.89 -29.48 -32.84
CA GLN A 251 -16.04 -30.31 -34.03
C GLN A 251 -14.91 -30.11 -35.05
N ALA A 252 -14.44 -28.86 -35.22
CA ALA A 252 -13.31 -28.56 -36.08
C ALA A 252 -11.99 -29.14 -35.54
N LEU A 253 -11.79 -29.14 -34.23
CA LEU A 253 -10.63 -29.75 -33.60
C LEU A 253 -10.67 -31.29 -33.67
N GLU A 254 -11.85 -31.89 -33.52
CA GLU A 254 -12.03 -33.35 -33.67
C GLU A 254 -11.82 -33.82 -35.11
N SER A 255 -12.21 -33.03 -36.11
CA SER A 255 -11.98 -33.37 -37.52
C SER A 255 -10.49 -33.29 -37.90
N LEU A 256 -9.78 -32.27 -37.41
CA LEU A 256 -8.32 -32.17 -37.58
C LEU A 256 -7.57 -33.32 -36.89
N ARG A 257 -8.05 -33.79 -35.73
CA ARG A 257 -7.45 -34.94 -35.03
C ARG A 257 -7.66 -36.28 -35.73
N LYS A 258 -8.67 -36.42 -36.60
CA LYS A 258 -8.90 -37.66 -37.37
C LYS A 258 -8.13 -37.71 -38.69
N LEU A 259 -7.51 -36.60 -39.09
CA LEU A 259 -6.75 -36.44 -40.34
C LEU A 259 -5.23 -36.51 -40.17
N GLY A 260 -4.73 -36.53 -38.93
CA GLY A 260 -3.32 -36.78 -38.58
C GLY A 260 -3.16 -38.09 -37.84
#